data_AF-A0A7S2W5Q0-F1
#
_entry.id   AF-A0A7S2W5Q0-F1
#
_cell.length_a   1.000
_cell.length_b   1.000
_cell.length_c   1.000
_cell.angle_alpha   90.00
_cell.angle_beta   90.00
_cell.angle_gamma   90.00
#
_symmetry.space_group_name_H-M   'P 1'
#
loop_
_entity.id
_entity.type
_entity.pdbx_description
1 polymer ?
#
loop_
_entity_poly.entity_id
_entity_poly.type
_entity_poly.pdbx_seq_one_letter_code
_entity_poly.pdbx_strand_id
1 'polypeptide(L)'
;VALKSGPCAHIQMFLQNYVAPRLPVFFWQKSVRDVFARHSLVMTNVIGPDRACKFAGKEVVGVQILGLSSISSAAFLSYNGKVYANIVLDSNAIPNCGEIAKFYIRSFDTLSKRLEV
;
A
#
# COMPACT_ATOMS: atom_id res chain seq x y z
N VAL A 1 -0.23 1.67 18.76
CA VAL A 1 0.67 2.76 19.23
C VAL A 1 1.93 2.19 19.89
N ALA A 2 1.82 1.22 20.80
CA ALA A 2 2.96 0.61 21.51
C ALA A 2 4.10 0.07 20.62
N LEU A 3 3.80 -0.51 19.45
CA LEU A 3 4.82 -1.01 18.51
C LEU A 3 5.65 0.10 17.85
N LYS A 4 5.07 1.28 17.63
CA LYS A 4 5.75 2.40 16.95
C LYS A 4 6.60 3.24 17.90
N SER A 5 6.27 3.24 19.19
CA SER A 5 7.00 3.95 20.25
C SER A 5 7.95 3.05 21.06
N GLY A 6 8.00 1.75 20.74
CA GLY A 6 8.85 0.79 21.43
C GLY A 6 10.29 0.78 20.88
N PRO A 7 11.27 0.30 21.68
CA PRO A 7 12.67 0.24 21.26
C PRO A 7 12.87 -0.60 20.00
N CYS A 8 12.01 -1.59 19.74
CA CYS A 8 12.04 -2.41 18.53
C CYS A 8 11.92 -1.58 17.25
N ALA A 9 11.11 -0.51 17.23
CA ALA A 9 10.97 0.32 16.03
C ALA A 9 12.29 1.07 15.71
N HIS A 10 12.98 1.56 16.74
CA HIS A 10 14.27 2.22 16.60
C HIS A 10 15.37 1.25 16.16
N ILE A 11 15.39 0.04 16.74
CA ILE A 11 16.34 -1.01 16.35
C ILE A 11 16.08 -1.44 14.90
N GLN A 12 14.82 -1.67 14.52
CA GLN A 12 14.46 -2.01 13.15
C GLN A 12 14.91 -0.92 12.18
N MET A 13 14.64 0.35 12.49
CA MET A 13 15.04 1.47 11.65
C MET A 13 16.57 1.58 11.54
N PHE A 14 17.31 1.34 12.62
CA PHE A 14 18.78 1.26 12.59
C PHE A 14 19.26 0.15 11.66
N LEU A 15 18.71 -1.07 11.79
CA LEU A 15 19.06 -2.18 10.92
C LEU A 15 18.72 -1.88 9.45
N GLN A 16 17.55 -1.30 9.17
CA GLN A 16 17.12 -0.93 7.82
C GLN A 16 17.99 0.16 7.18
N ASN A 17 18.50 1.10 7.97
CA ASN A 17 19.30 2.21 7.44
C ASN A 17 20.79 1.89 7.33
N TYR A 18 21.33 1.07 8.25
CA TYR A 18 22.78 0.85 8.35
C TYR A 18 23.23 -0.55 7.94
N VAL A 19 22.48 -1.59 8.31
CA VAL A 19 22.89 -2.97 8.01
C VAL A 19 22.36 -3.37 6.64
N ALA A 20 21.09 -3.11 6.41
CA ALA A 20 20.37 -3.54 5.22
C ALA A 20 21.01 -3.12 3.88
N PRO A 21 21.46 -1.87 3.69
CA PRO A 21 22.07 -1.44 2.42
C PRO A 21 23.44 -2.08 2.16
N ARG A 22 24.08 -2.63 3.19
CA ARG A 22 25.40 -3.29 3.10
C ARG A 22 25.28 -4.80 2.88
N LEU A 23 24.08 -5.36 2.97
CA LEU A 23 23.86 -6.78 2.70
C LEU A 23 23.91 -7.04 1.18
N PRO A 24 24.48 -8.18 0.76
CA PRO A 24 24.44 -8.60 -0.63
C PRO A 24 23.01 -8.69 -1.19
N VAL A 25 22.85 -8.35 -2.47
CA VAL A 25 21.54 -8.32 -3.17
C VAL A 25 20.81 -9.68 -3.11
N PHE A 26 21.53 -10.81 -3.10
CA PHE A 26 20.90 -12.13 -3.04
C PHE A 26 20.11 -12.36 -1.74
N PHE A 27 20.53 -11.76 -0.62
CA PHE A 27 19.76 -11.83 0.63
C PHE A 27 18.41 -11.14 0.47
N TRP A 28 18.39 -9.94 -0.12
CA TRP A 28 17.16 -9.21 -0.41
C TRP A 28 16.24 -9.98 -1.35
N GLN A 29 16.78 -10.48 -2.46
CA GLN A 29 16.01 -11.25 -3.43
C GLN A 29 15.42 -12.51 -2.80
N LYS A 30 16.19 -13.23 -1.98
CA LYS A 30 15.70 -14.41 -1.26
C LYS A 30 14.60 -14.03 -0.27
N SER A 31 14.81 -13.02 0.58
CA SER A 31 13.80 -12.59 1.55
C SER A 31 12.50 -12.12 0.89
N VAL A 32 12.59 -11.30 -0.17
CA VAL A 32 11.41 -10.86 -0.94
C VAL A 32 10.70 -12.06 -1.56
N ARG A 33 11.45 -12.99 -2.17
CA ARG A 33 10.86 -14.21 -2.72
C ARG A 33 10.20 -15.06 -1.63
N ASP A 34 10.85 -15.30 -0.51
CA ASP A 34 10.32 -16.16 0.55
C ASP A 34 9.03 -15.56 1.16
N VAL A 35 8.97 -14.23 1.31
CA VAL A 35 7.78 -13.53 1.81
C VAL A 35 6.65 -13.53 0.78
N PHE A 36 6.93 -13.21 -0.48
CA PHE A 36 5.89 -12.92 -1.47
C PHE A 36 5.58 -14.06 -2.44
N ALA A 37 6.44 -15.07 -2.59
CA ALA A 37 6.21 -16.17 -3.55
C ALA A 37 4.95 -17.00 -3.27
N ARG A 38 4.41 -16.93 -2.05
CA ARG A 38 3.17 -17.62 -1.65
C ARG A 38 1.93 -16.74 -1.76
N HIS A 39 2.08 -15.49 -2.21
CA HIS A 39 1.00 -14.52 -2.29
C HIS A 39 0.74 -14.12 -3.74
N SER A 40 -0.50 -14.28 -4.19
CA SER A 40 -0.92 -13.83 -5.53
C SER A 40 -1.16 -12.32 -5.59
N LEU A 41 -1.44 -11.70 -4.43
CA LEU A 41 -1.73 -10.27 -4.31
C LEU A 41 -1.37 -9.79 -2.90
N VAL A 42 -0.75 -8.61 -2.83
CA VAL A 42 -0.51 -7.93 -1.56
C VAL A 42 -1.55 -6.84 -1.37
N MET A 43 -2.35 -6.94 -0.31
CA MET A 43 -3.31 -5.90 0.06
C MET A 43 -2.83 -5.15 1.30
N THR A 44 -2.80 -3.82 1.23
CA THR A 44 -2.51 -2.98 2.38
C THR A 44 -3.65 -2.00 2.63
N ASN A 45 -4.02 -1.84 3.90
CA ASN A 45 -5.05 -0.90 4.34
C ASN A 45 -4.44 -0.02 5.44
N VAL A 46 -4.22 1.24 5.09
CA VAL A 46 -3.59 2.23 5.95
C VAL A 46 -4.64 3.25 6.37
N ILE A 47 -4.85 3.36 7.68
CA ILE A 47 -5.73 4.37 8.22
C ILE A 47 -4.93 5.66 8.37
N GLY A 48 -5.32 6.69 7.63
CA GLY A 48 -4.76 8.03 7.77
C GLY A 48 -5.63 8.95 8.64
N PRO A 49 -5.25 10.22 8.77
CA PRO A 49 -6.01 11.21 9.52
C PRO A 49 -7.43 11.40 8.95
N ASP A 50 -8.41 11.51 9.84
CA ASP A 50 -9.82 11.79 9.53
C ASP A 50 -10.09 13.26 9.17
N ARG A 51 -9.11 14.13 9.43
CA ARG A 51 -9.16 15.58 9.17
C ARG A 51 -8.12 16.03 8.15
N ALA A 52 -8.43 17.14 7.48
CA ALA A 52 -7.49 17.80 6.59
C ALA A 52 -6.19 18.20 7.33
N CYS A 53 -5.07 17.83 6.75
CA CYS A 53 -3.73 18.18 7.20
C CYS A 53 -3.15 19.28 6.33
N LYS A 54 -2.17 20.01 6.86
CA LYS A 54 -1.42 21.02 6.11
C LYS A 54 0.00 20.54 5.85
N PHE A 55 0.49 20.77 4.63
CA PHE A 55 1.89 20.59 4.25
C PHE A 55 2.40 21.91 3.68
N ALA A 56 3.52 22.42 4.23
CA ALA A 56 4.07 23.73 3.88
C ALA A 56 3.02 24.87 3.90
N GLY A 57 2.14 24.86 4.91
CA GLY A 57 1.06 25.85 5.08
C GLY A 57 -0.16 25.68 4.17
N LYS A 58 -0.10 24.78 3.18
CA LYS A 58 -1.19 24.49 2.25
C LYS A 58 -1.97 23.26 2.68
N GLU A 59 -3.27 23.27 2.44
CA GLU A 59 -4.12 22.10 2.69
C GLU A 59 -3.79 20.96 1.71
N VAL A 60 -3.63 19.76 2.26
CA VAL A 60 -3.43 18.55 1.46
C VAL A 60 -4.77 18.09 0.93
N VAL A 61 -4.95 18.14 -0.39
CA VAL A 61 -6.20 17.80 -1.10
C VAL A 61 -6.40 16.29 -1.30
N GLY A 62 -5.32 15.53 -1.18
CA GLY A 62 -5.34 14.09 -1.37
C GLY A 62 -4.00 13.46 -1.11
N VAL A 63 -4.01 12.14 -1.05
CA VAL A 63 -2.86 11.32 -0.72
C VAL A 63 -2.79 10.14 -1.68
N GLN A 64 -1.58 9.75 -2.04
CA GLN A 64 -1.34 8.59 -2.89
C GLN A 64 -0.27 7.72 -2.23
N ILE A 65 -0.54 6.42 -2.11
CA ILE A 65 0.49 5.45 -1.75
C ILE A 65 1.24 5.07 -3.02
N LEU A 66 2.57 5.14 -3.00
CA LEU A 66 3.41 4.60 -4.07
C LEU A 66 3.99 3.25 -3.64
N GLY A 67 3.53 2.17 -4.27
CA GLY A 67 4.12 0.86 -4.14
C GLY A 67 5.21 0.67 -5.17
N LEU A 68 6.48 0.64 -4.76
CA LEU A 68 7.63 0.46 -5.65
C LEU A 68 8.00 -1.02 -5.88
N SER A 69 7.10 -1.96 -5.60
CA SER A 69 7.36 -3.39 -5.76
C SER A 69 6.93 -3.90 -7.13
N SER A 70 7.71 -4.85 -7.68
CA SER A 70 7.38 -5.61 -8.89
C SER A 70 6.25 -6.64 -8.71
N ILE A 71 5.60 -6.66 -7.55
CA ILE A 71 4.54 -7.61 -7.19
C ILE A 71 3.19 -6.90 -7.31
N SER A 72 2.20 -7.60 -7.87
CA SER A 72 0.82 -7.12 -7.90
C SER A 72 0.34 -6.74 -6.50
N SER A 73 -0.11 -5.50 -6.34
CA SER A 73 -0.50 -4.96 -5.04
C SER A 73 -1.68 -4.01 -5.14
N ALA A 74 -2.51 -4.01 -4.10
CA ALA A 74 -3.60 -3.06 -3.92
C ALA A 74 -3.42 -2.36 -2.58
N ALA A 75 -3.22 -1.05 -2.62
CA ALA A 75 -2.98 -0.22 -1.45
C ALA A 75 -4.11 0.76 -1.24
N PHE A 76 -4.71 0.73 -0.05
CA PHE A 76 -5.81 1.59 0.36
C PHE A 76 -5.33 2.51 1.48
N LEU A 77 -5.69 3.79 1.37
CA LEU A 77 -5.38 4.83 2.35
C LEU A 77 -6.64 5.65 2.61
N SER A 78 -7.08 5.72 3.87
CA SER A 78 -8.09 6.70 4.25
C SER A 78 -7.45 8.05 4.58
N TYR A 79 -8.06 9.14 4.12
CA TYR A 79 -7.66 10.50 4.48
C TYR A 79 -8.82 11.47 4.31
N ASN A 80 -9.07 12.29 5.33
CA ASN A 80 -10.09 13.36 5.32
C ASN A 80 -11.47 12.87 4.82
N GLY A 81 -11.95 11.76 5.40
CA GLY A 81 -13.23 11.14 5.06
C GLY A 81 -13.29 10.43 3.70
N LYS A 82 -12.18 10.37 2.95
CA LYS A 82 -12.11 9.73 1.63
C LYS A 82 -11.18 8.53 1.66
N VAL A 83 -11.41 7.57 0.76
CA VAL A 83 -10.53 6.44 0.53
C VAL A 83 -9.80 6.63 -0.80
N TYR A 84 -8.49 6.55 -0.75
CA TYR A 84 -7.58 6.60 -1.89
C TYR A 84 -7.04 5.20 -2.13
N ALA A 85 -6.97 4.79 -3.39
CA ALA A 85 -6.49 3.47 -3.77
C ALA A 85 -5.38 3.58 -4.82
N ASN A 86 -4.36 2.74 -4.69
CA ASN A 86 -3.38 2.49 -5.74
C ASN A 86 -3.29 0.99 -6.01
N ILE A 87 -3.50 0.59 -7.26
CA ILE A 87 -3.41 -0.82 -7.67
C ILE A 87 -2.29 -0.93 -8.70
N VAL A 88 -1.24 -1.65 -8.33
CA VAL A 88 -0.08 -1.94 -9.19
C VAL A 88 -0.22 -3.37 -9.69
N LEU A 89 -0.16 -3.57 -11.00
CA LEU A 89 -0.31 -4.87 -11.65
C LEU A 89 0.75 -5.05 -12.72
N ASP A 90 1.16 -6.29 -12.95
CA ASP A 90 2.00 -6.65 -14.11
C ASP A 90 1.12 -6.74 -15.37
N SER A 91 1.31 -5.81 -16.30
CA SER A 91 0.56 -5.75 -17.56
C SER A 91 0.86 -6.92 -18.50
N ASN A 92 2.01 -7.60 -18.35
CA ASN A 92 2.33 -8.79 -19.15
C ASN A 92 1.56 -10.01 -18.65
N ALA A 93 1.34 -10.10 -17.34
CA ALA A 93 0.56 -11.17 -16.73
C ALA A 93 -0.95 -10.91 -16.78
N ILE A 94 -1.37 -9.63 -16.75
CA ILE A 94 -2.78 -9.22 -16.71
C ILE A 94 -3.06 -8.27 -17.88
N PRO A 95 -3.51 -8.79 -19.04
CA PRO A 95 -3.94 -7.98 -20.16
C PRO A 95 -5.08 -7.03 -19.76
N ASN A 96 -5.09 -5.83 -20.33
CA ASN A 96 -6.11 -4.80 -20.05
C ASN A 96 -6.22 -4.40 -18.57
N CYS A 97 -5.12 -4.46 -17.81
CA CYS A 97 -5.09 -4.14 -16.38
C CYS A 97 -5.64 -2.74 -16.03
N GLY A 98 -5.62 -1.78 -16.97
CA GLY A 98 -6.23 -0.46 -16.81
C GLY A 98 -7.74 -0.48 -16.59
N GLU A 99 -8.43 -1.56 -16.98
CA GLU A 99 -9.87 -1.71 -16.79
C GLU A 99 -10.23 -2.12 -15.35
N ILE A 100 -9.26 -2.55 -14.53
CA ILE A 100 -9.54 -3.07 -13.18
C ILE A 100 -10.23 -2.05 -12.28
N ALA A 101 -9.91 -0.76 -12.44
CA ALA A 101 -10.53 0.32 -11.69
C ALA A 101 -12.05 0.39 -11.96
N LYS A 102 -12.48 0.14 -13.20
CA LYS A 102 -13.91 0.14 -13.56
C LYS A 102 -14.64 -1.02 -12.90
N PHE A 103 -14.04 -2.21 -12.90
CA PHE A 103 -14.62 -3.37 -12.22
C PHE A 103 -14.72 -3.13 -10.72
N TYR A 104 -13.71 -2.53 -10.11
CA TYR A 104 -13.71 -2.20 -8.68
C TYR A 104 -14.81 -1.21 -8.31
N ILE A 105 -14.98 -0.13 -9.07
CA ILE A 105 -16.07 0.84 -8.87
C ILE A 105 -17.44 0.16 -9.04
N ARG A 106 -17.60 -0.68 -10.07
CA ARG A 106 -18.84 -1.43 -10.31
C ARG A 106 -19.17 -2.39 -9.15
N SER A 107 -18.16 -2.99 -8.52
CA SER A 107 -18.36 -3.83 -7.34
C SER A 107 -18.94 -3.04 -6.16
N PHE A 108 -18.53 -1.78 -5.96
CA PHE A 108 -19.13 -0.95 -4.92
C PHE A 108 -20.59 -0.60 -5.21
N ASP A 109 -20.93 -0.22 -6.45
CA ASP A 109 -22.33 0.01 -6.84
C ASP A 109 -23.20 -1.24 -6.64
N THR A 110 -22.66 -2.41 -7.01
CA THR A 110 -23.34 -3.70 -6.80
C THR A 110 -23.54 -3.99 -5.30
N LEU A 111 -22.53 -3.67 -4.48
CA LEU A 111 -22.58 -3.87 -3.03
C LEU A 111 -23.56 -2.91 -2.36
N SER A 112 -23.54 -1.64 -2.74
CA SER A 112 -24.47 -0.60 -2.27
C SER A 112 -25.92 -1.00 -2.51
N LYS A 113 -26.25 -1.45 -3.73
CA LYS A 113 -27.59 -1.96 -4.07
C LYS A 113 -28.03 -3.14 -3.20
N ARG A 114 -27.10 -4.03 -2.83
CA ARG A 114 -27.39 -5.19 -1.97
C ARG A 114 -27.56 -4.82 -0.50
N LEU A 115 -26.87 -3.77 -0.06
CA LEU A 115 -26.90 -3.28 1.31
C LEU A 115 -27.95 -2.17 1.53
N GLU A 116 -28.65 -1.76 0.48
CA GLU A 116 -29.68 -0.72 0.50
C GLU A 116 -29.16 0.64 1.02
N VAL A 117 -27.89 0.96 0.71
CA VAL A 117 -27.19 2.21 1.08
C VAL A 117 -26.66 2.95 -0.13
#